data_AF-A0A0C3EU03-F1
#
_entry.id   AF-A0A0C3EU03-F1
#
_cell.length_a   1.000
_cell.length_b   1.000
_cell.length_c   1.000
_cell.angle_alpha   90.00
_cell.angle_beta   90.00
_cell.angle_gamma   90.00
#
_symmetry.space_group_name_H-M   'P 1'
#
loop_
_entity.id
_entity.type
_entity.pdbx_description
1 polymer ?
#
loop_
_entity_poly.entity_id
_entity_poly.type
_entity_poly.pdbx_seq_one_letter_code
_entity_poly.pdbx_strand_id
1 'polypeptide(L)'
;MTQSFFDEFAEATAKAGATADRLLLQARNKITGILNPNERSTDKIREEIDNSHRFNSFADQRSQNFVKWHVDGHDYMYAVSEMLDSAKHAIFILDWWLTPELYLRRPPAYHPEWRLDRLLKRKAEQGVKIYVVVYKEIPETMSMSSEHTQSALEALHPNIACMRHPNHIPDHITDKDITEFWSHHEVVVVDNHRACIGGFDLCFGRFDTQNHPLADVHPTDFSRTLFPGQDYNNARVLDFQNVANYVSNAVPIQEIARMPWHDVHMTLEGTVVLDIIQHFVERWNYIKRSKVFSLWLNRMLITNEHKCTVCDTAVSINRDPTISFYSPDSIHSRYEPLALPHNISVALNGAIARHPRHEARGDTGRQFSQASRGTCHVQAVRSVSEWSHGVPTECSIQNAYRALIRDAEHFIYIENQYL
;
A
#
# COMPACT_ATOMS: atom_id res chain seq x y z
N MET A 1 -4.10 -36.10 5.57
CA MET A 1 -5.53 -35.83 5.82
C MET A 1 -6.13 -35.21 4.56
N THR A 2 -6.20 -35.97 3.48
CA THR A 2 -5.82 -35.44 2.16
C THR A 2 -6.72 -35.86 0.99
N GLN A 3 -7.89 -36.46 1.21
CA GLN A 3 -8.83 -36.77 0.10
C GLN A 3 -10.30 -36.73 0.55
N SER A 4 -10.63 -37.34 1.69
CA SER A 4 -12.05 -37.53 2.09
C SER A 4 -12.81 -36.23 2.41
N PHE A 5 -12.15 -35.18 2.88
CA PHE A 5 -12.78 -33.87 3.08
C PHE A 5 -13.19 -33.23 1.75
N PHE A 6 -12.35 -33.40 0.72
CA PHE A 6 -12.61 -32.87 -0.62
C PHE A 6 -13.72 -33.64 -1.32
N ASP A 7 -13.81 -34.95 -1.08
CA ASP A 7 -14.90 -35.80 -1.57
C ASP A 7 -16.25 -35.42 -0.91
N GLU A 8 -16.28 -35.20 0.42
CA GLU A 8 -17.47 -34.72 1.13
C GLU A 8 -17.93 -33.33 0.66
N PHE A 9 -16.99 -32.43 0.36
CA PHE A 9 -17.30 -31.09 -0.12
C PHE A 9 -17.88 -31.10 -1.54
N ALA A 10 -17.27 -31.89 -2.45
CA ALA A 10 -17.77 -32.08 -3.81
C ALA A 10 -19.19 -32.68 -3.80
N GLU A 11 -19.44 -33.64 -2.92
CA GLU A 11 -20.77 -34.27 -2.77
C GLU A 11 -21.81 -33.30 -2.19
N ALA A 12 -21.42 -32.40 -1.27
CA ALA A 12 -22.29 -31.37 -0.73
C ALA A 12 -22.65 -30.29 -1.77
N THR A 13 -21.69 -29.88 -2.61
CA THR A 13 -21.94 -28.93 -3.71
C THR A 13 -22.83 -29.52 -4.81
N ALA A 14 -22.71 -30.82 -5.10
CA ALA A 14 -23.52 -31.49 -6.11
C ALA A 14 -25.01 -31.65 -5.70
N LYS A 15 -25.32 -31.64 -4.39
CA LYS A 15 -26.68 -31.79 -3.86
C LYS A 15 -27.44 -30.47 -3.67
N ALA A 16 -26.74 -29.33 -3.68
CA ALA A 16 -27.30 -28.03 -3.32
C ALA A 16 -27.48 -27.11 -4.54
N GLY A 17 -28.55 -27.33 -5.30
CA GLY A 17 -29.06 -26.27 -6.16
C GLY A 17 -29.44 -25.03 -5.33
N ALA A 18 -29.05 -23.84 -5.78
CA ALA A 18 -29.41 -22.53 -5.23
C ALA A 18 -29.22 -22.32 -3.70
N THR A 19 -28.26 -23.01 -3.06
CA THR A 19 -27.83 -22.68 -1.68
C THR A 19 -26.31 -22.72 -1.55
N ALA A 20 -25.62 -22.13 -2.53
CA ALA A 20 -24.16 -22.14 -2.62
C ALA A 20 -23.49 -21.26 -1.54
N ASP A 21 -24.11 -20.15 -1.13
CA ASP A 21 -23.49 -19.14 -0.26
C ASP A 21 -23.18 -19.67 1.14
N ARG A 22 -24.13 -20.39 1.74
CA ARG A 22 -23.94 -20.97 3.07
C ARG A 22 -22.88 -22.06 3.04
N LEU A 23 -22.79 -22.83 1.95
CA LEU A 23 -21.83 -23.91 1.80
C LEU A 23 -20.43 -23.39 1.45
N LEU A 24 -20.30 -22.35 0.63
CA LEU A 24 -19.04 -21.67 0.33
C LEU A 24 -18.50 -20.93 1.54
N LEU A 25 -19.36 -20.25 2.31
CA LEU A 25 -18.96 -19.61 3.56
C LEU A 25 -18.60 -20.66 4.63
N GLN A 26 -19.37 -21.75 4.75
CA GLN A 26 -19.03 -22.86 5.63
C GLN A 26 -17.73 -23.55 5.22
N ALA A 27 -17.46 -23.70 3.92
CA ALA A 27 -16.22 -24.27 3.41
C ALA A 27 -15.05 -23.33 3.58
N ARG A 28 -15.22 -22.03 3.31
CA ARG A 28 -14.23 -21.00 3.63
C ARG A 28 -13.88 -21.05 5.11
N ASN A 29 -14.86 -21.04 6.00
CA ASN A 29 -14.68 -21.08 7.46
C ASN A 29 -14.07 -22.40 7.97
N LYS A 30 -14.44 -23.53 7.35
CA LYS A 30 -13.91 -24.86 7.70
C LYS A 30 -12.49 -25.03 7.15
N ILE A 31 -12.18 -24.45 5.98
CA ILE A 31 -10.84 -24.46 5.38
C ILE A 31 -9.92 -23.44 6.07
N THR A 32 -10.37 -22.23 6.43
CA THR A 32 -9.58 -21.33 7.28
C THR A 32 -9.29 -21.97 8.64
N GLY A 33 -10.27 -22.64 9.24
CA GLY A 33 -10.07 -23.45 10.45
C GLY A 33 -9.12 -24.64 10.26
N ILE A 34 -8.94 -25.16 9.03
CA ILE A 34 -7.97 -26.22 8.71
C ILE A 34 -6.57 -25.65 8.38
N LEU A 35 -6.52 -24.52 7.67
CA LEU A 35 -5.29 -23.82 7.27
C LEU A 35 -4.66 -23.07 8.45
N ASN A 36 -5.48 -22.68 9.43
CA ASN A 36 -5.08 -21.94 10.61
C ASN A 36 -5.77 -22.51 11.85
N PRO A 37 -5.45 -23.76 12.26
CA PRO A 37 -6.15 -24.48 13.32
C PRO A 37 -6.08 -23.79 14.69
N ASN A 38 -5.12 -22.87 14.86
CA ASN A 38 -4.93 -22.07 16.06
C ASN A 38 -5.48 -20.64 15.92
N GLU A 39 -6.23 -20.30 14.88
CA GLU A 39 -6.72 -18.93 14.63
C GLU A 39 -7.38 -18.31 15.86
N ARG A 40 -8.34 -19.02 16.48
CA ARG A 40 -9.02 -18.57 17.69
C ARG A 40 -8.09 -18.38 18.90
N SER A 41 -7.05 -19.20 19.05
CA SER A 41 -6.09 -19.03 20.15
C SER A 41 -5.11 -17.89 19.86
N THR A 42 -4.68 -17.73 18.60
CA THR A 42 -3.85 -16.59 18.18
C THR A 42 -4.60 -15.26 18.31
N ASP A 43 -5.90 -15.24 18.03
CA ASP A 43 -6.71 -14.02 18.14
C ASP A 43 -6.93 -13.61 19.59
N LYS A 44 -7.12 -14.58 20.50
CA LYS A 44 -7.14 -14.30 21.94
C LYS A 44 -5.83 -13.71 22.44
N ILE A 45 -4.70 -14.26 21.99
CA ILE A 45 -3.37 -13.73 22.35
C ILE A 45 -3.21 -12.29 21.82
N ARG A 46 -3.63 -12.02 20.59
CA ARG A 46 -3.61 -10.65 20.03
C ARG A 46 -4.48 -9.71 20.87
N GLU A 47 -5.71 -10.10 21.16
CA GLU A 47 -6.63 -9.29 21.96
C GLU A 47 -6.08 -9.02 23.36
N GLU A 48 -5.45 -10.00 24.01
CA GLU A 48 -4.77 -9.82 25.30
C GLU A 48 -3.60 -8.83 25.21
N ILE A 49 -2.79 -8.92 24.14
CA ILE A 49 -1.68 -7.98 23.88
C ILE A 49 -2.22 -6.58 23.62
N ASP A 50 -3.18 -6.43 22.71
CA ASP A 50 -3.77 -5.15 22.33
C ASP A 50 -4.38 -4.46 23.56
N ASN A 51 -5.13 -5.21 24.38
CA ASN A 51 -5.73 -4.71 25.62
C ASN A 51 -4.70 -4.28 26.68
N SER A 52 -3.47 -4.79 26.61
CA SER A 52 -2.38 -4.38 27.50
C SER A 52 -1.72 -3.07 27.08
N HIS A 53 -1.90 -2.64 25.83
CA HIS A 53 -1.30 -1.43 25.28
C HIS A 53 -2.26 -0.24 25.30
N ARG A 54 -1.69 0.97 25.30
CA ARG A 54 -2.48 2.21 25.19
C ARG A 54 -3.32 2.20 23.90
N PHE A 55 -4.56 2.67 23.99
CA PHE A 55 -5.55 2.75 22.88
C PHE A 55 -6.02 1.41 22.30
N ASN A 56 -5.73 0.29 22.95
CA ASN A 56 -6.00 -1.05 22.42
C ASN A 56 -5.27 -1.29 21.09
N SER A 57 -4.00 -0.92 21.01
CA SER A 57 -3.21 -1.06 19.78
C SER A 57 -2.36 -2.31 19.79
N PHE A 58 -2.13 -2.89 18.60
CA PHE A 58 -1.15 -3.97 18.41
C PHE A 58 0.27 -3.62 18.86
N ALA A 59 0.60 -2.32 18.91
CA ALA A 59 1.92 -1.83 19.26
C ALA A 59 1.92 -1.06 20.58
N ASP A 60 2.92 -1.32 21.42
CA ASP A 60 3.20 -0.50 22.61
C ASP A 60 3.91 0.81 22.23
N GLN A 61 3.98 1.75 23.16
CA GLN A 61 4.74 2.98 22.97
C GLN A 61 6.24 2.71 22.91
N ARG A 62 6.89 3.18 21.85
CA ARG A 62 8.33 3.15 21.64
C ARG A 62 8.94 4.49 22.04
N SER A 63 10.02 4.46 22.82
CA SER A 63 10.81 5.65 23.14
C SER A 63 12.01 5.80 22.20
N GLN A 64 12.66 6.96 22.23
CA GLN A 64 13.92 7.22 21.53
C GLN A 64 13.85 7.16 19.99
N ASN A 65 12.69 7.46 19.41
CA ASN A 65 12.54 7.53 17.96
C ASN A 65 12.88 8.93 17.43
N PHE A 66 13.44 9.00 16.23
CA PHE A 66 13.51 10.22 15.45
C PHE A 66 12.25 10.32 14.59
N VAL A 67 11.61 11.48 14.64
CA VAL A 67 10.44 11.79 13.79
C VAL A 67 10.69 13.14 13.14
N LYS A 68 10.52 13.19 11.82
CA LYS A 68 10.55 14.42 11.04
C LYS A 68 9.24 14.51 10.27
N TRP A 69 8.44 15.53 10.56
CA TRP A 69 7.26 15.86 9.79
C TRP A 69 7.62 16.70 8.57
N HIS A 70 6.80 16.56 7.53
CA HIS A 70 6.85 17.20 6.24
C HIS A 70 5.48 17.78 5.96
N VAL A 71 5.45 19.03 5.50
CA VAL A 71 4.24 19.68 5.00
C VAL A 71 4.48 19.88 3.51
N ASP A 72 3.50 19.50 2.70
CA ASP A 72 3.56 19.43 1.23
C ASP A 72 4.52 18.35 0.68
N GLY A 73 4.32 18.03 -0.60
CA GLY A 73 4.98 16.89 -1.24
C GLY A 73 6.46 17.10 -1.51
N HIS A 74 6.95 18.34 -1.64
CA HIS A 74 8.33 18.62 -2.05
C HIS A 74 9.37 18.02 -1.10
N ASP A 75 9.29 18.36 0.20
CA ASP A 75 10.28 17.91 1.19
C ASP A 75 10.15 16.41 1.46
N TYR A 76 8.92 15.91 1.50
CA TYR A 76 8.64 14.48 1.68
C TYR A 76 9.19 13.66 0.51
N MET A 77 8.87 14.02 -0.74
CA MET A 77 9.31 13.27 -1.92
C MET A 77 10.83 13.34 -2.10
N TYR A 78 11.46 14.44 -1.71
CA TYR A 78 12.92 14.50 -1.64
C TYR A 78 13.46 13.52 -0.58
N ALA A 79 12.90 13.51 0.63
CA ALA A 79 13.33 12.62 1.70
C ALA A 79 13.14 11.13 1.37
N VAL A 80 11.99 10.74 0.82
CA VAL A 80 11.74 9.35 0.42
C VAL A 80 12.66 8.93 -0.72
N SER A 81 13.05 9.84 -1.63
CA SER A 81 14.02 9.53 -2.69
C SER A 81 15.39 9.15 -2.14
N GLU A 82 15.89 9.88 -1.12
CA GLU A 82 17.14 9.56 -0.42
C GLU A 82 17.03 8.25 0.37
N MET A 83 15.88 8.02 1.02
CA MET A 83 15.62 6.78 1.76
C MET A 83 15.65 5.56 0.84
N LEU A 84 14.95 5.62 -0.29
CA LEU A 84 14.92 4.54 -1.28
C LEU A 84 16.31 4.30 -1.91
N ASP A 85 17.04 5.36 -2.26
CA ASP A 85 18.35 5.22 -2.90
C ASP A 85 19.41 4.59 -1.97
N SER A 86 19.29 4.86 -0.66
CA SER A 86 20.18 4.28 0.34
C SER A 86 19.86 2.82 0.73
N ALA A 87 18.73 2.26 0.28
CA ALA A 87 18.31 0.89 0.61
C ALA A 87 19.38 -0.16 0.25
N LYS A 88 19.56 -1.17 1.11
CA LYS A 88 20.54 -2.25 0.92
C LYS A 88 19.94 -3.65 0.90
N HIS A 89 18.76 -3.83 1.50
CA HIS A 89 18.16 -5.15 1.68
C HIS A 89 16.74 -5.20 1.15
N ALA A 90 15.86 -4.33 1.63
CA ALA A 90 14.45 -4.38 1.29
C ALA A 90 13.76 -3.02 1.28
N ILE A 91 12.82 -2.87 0.35
CA ILE A 91 11.89 -1.75 0.27
C ILE A 91 10.48 -2.34 0.32
N PHE A 92 9.64 -1.79 1.18
CA PHE A 92 8.23 -2.15 1.32
C PHE A 92 7.40 -0.91 1.06
N ILE A 93 6.44 -1.00 0.12
CA ILE A 93 5.57 0.11 -0.24
C ILE A 93 4.12 -0.37 -0.20
N LEU A 94 3.31 0.31 0.58
CA LEU A 94 1.87 0.15 0.66
C LEU A 94 1.28 1.51 0.30
N ASP A 95 0.49 1.57 -0.77
CA ASP A 95 -0.10 2.83 -1.26
C ASP A 95 -1.56 2.60 -1.64
N TRP A 96 -2.38 3.64 -1.46
CA TRP A 96 -3.72 3.65 -2.04
C TRP A 96 -3.61 3.76 -3.56
N TRP A 97 -2.79 4.71 -4.02
CA TRP A 97 -2.44 4.86 -5.42
C TRP A 97 -0.95 5.06 -5.59
N LEU A 98 -0.29 4.20 -6.38
CA LEU A 98 1.11 4.37 -6.73
C LEU A 98 1.25 4.54 -8.24
N THR A 99 1.99 5.56 -8.66
CA THR A 99 2.32 5.77 -10.08
C THR A 99 3.82 5.56 -10.32
N PRO A 100 4.23 4.50 -11.04
CA PRO A 100 5.64 4.20 -11.27
C PRO A 100 6.40 5.36 -11.93
N GLU A 101 5.72 6.16 -12.74
CA GLU A 101 6.32 7.26 -13.50
C GLU A 101 6.37 8.61 -12.75
N LEU A 102 6.04 8.64 -11.45
CA LEU A 102 6.18 9.82 -10.61
C LEU A 102 7.65 10.23 -10.45
N TYR A 103 7.93 11.53 -10.63
CA TYR A 103 9.24 12.11 -10.30
C TYR A 103 9.28 12.56 -8.84
N LEU A 104 10.18 11.98 -8.06
CA LEU A 104 10.36 12.33 -6.64
C LEU A 104 11.15 13.63 -6.43
N ARG A 105 11.87 14.09 -7.46
CA ARG A 105 12.60 15.37 -7.47
C ARG A 105 12.24 16.19 -8.70
N ARG A 106 12.12 17.50 -8.52
CA ARG A 106 11.72 18.46 -9.56
C ARG A 106 12.75 19.59 -9.69
N PRO A 107 12.91 20.20 -10.88
CA PRO A 107 12.27 19.84 -12.15
C PRO A 107 12.78 18.49 -12.71
N PRO A 108 11.92 17.68 -13.36
CA PRO A 108 12.30 16.38 -13.92
C PRO A 108 13.43 16.42 -14.95
N ALA A 109 13.56 17.52 -15.70
CA ALA A 109 14.61 17.67 -16.72
C ALA A 109 16.03 17.63 -16.13
N TYR A 110 16.19 18.08 -14.87
CA TYR A 110 17.47 18.08 -14.15
C TYR A 110 17.64 16.84 -13.27
N HIS A 111 16.57 16.08 -13.05
CA HIS A 111 16.52 14.95 -12.13
C HIS A 111 15.85 13.70 -12.73
N PRO A 112 16.15 13.31 -13.99
CA PRO A 112 15.45 12.23 -14.67
C PRO A 112 15.63 10.87 -13.99
N GLU A 113 16.73 10.67 -13.26
CA GLU A 113 17.09 9.45 -12.54
C GLU A 113 16.27 9.22 -11.25
N TRP A 114 15.53 10.24 -10.81
CA TRP A 114 14.69 10.24 -9.60
C TRP A 114 13.22 9.95 -9.89
N ARG A 115 12.91 9.46 -11.10
CA ARG A 115 11.62 8.83 -11.38
C ARG A 115 11.52 7.50 -10.63
N LEU A 116 10.38 7.25 -9.99
CA LEU A 116 10.21 6.15 -9.03
C LEU A 116 10.56 4.80 -9.65
N ASP A 117 10.04 4.47 -10.82
CA ASP A 117 10.35 3.26 -11.59
C ASP A 117 11.86 3.06 -11.83
N ARG A 118 12.57 4.13 -12.24
CA ARG A 118 14.01 4.11 -12.51
C ARG A 118 14.82 3.88 -11.24
N LEU A 119 14.42 4.52 -10.15
CA LEU A 119 15.03 4.34 -8.85
C LEU A 119 14.84 2.91 -8.35
N LEU A 120 13.60 2.39 -8.34
CA LEU A 120 13.31 1.03 -7.90
C LEU A 120 14.02 -0.02 -8.76
N LYS A 121 14.05 0.15 -10.09
CA LYS A 121 14.81 -0.73 -11.00
C LYS A 121 16.29 -0.76 -10.63
N ARG A 122 16.92 0.41 -10.44
CA ARG A 122 18.34 0.51 -10.05
C ARG A 122 18.60 -0.18 -8.71
N LYS A 123 17.70 -0.07 -7.74
CA LYS A 123 17.83 -0.75 -6.44
C LYS A 123 17.65 -2.26 -6.57
N ALA A 124 16.69 -2.70 -7.37
CA ALA A 124 16.45 -4.10 -7.64
C ALA A 124 17.66 -4.79 -8.33
N GLU A 125 18.30 -4.09 -9.28
CA GLU A 125 19.55 -4.53 -9.94
C GLU A 125 20.73 -4.62 -8.96
N GLN A 126 20.73 -3.81 -7.89
CA GLN A 126 21.70 -3.89 -6.79
C GLN A 126 21.39 -5.01 -5.78
N GLY A 127 20.35 -5.81 -6.01
CA GLY A 127 19.97 -6.93 -5.16
C GLY A 127 18.93 -6.60 -4.08
N VAL A 128 18.44 -5.36 -3.99
CA VAL A 128 17.38 -4.99 -3.04
C VAL A 128 16.08 -5.66 -3.43
N LYS A 129 15.38 -6.29 -2.46
CA LYS A 129 14.05 -6.85 -2.65
C LYS A 129 12.99 -5.77 -2.47
N ILE A 130 12.03 -5.69 -3.38
CA ILE A 130 11.03 -4.63 -3.39
C ILE A 130 9.65 -5.27 -3.37
N TYR A 131 8.88 -4.97 -2.33
CA TYR A 131 7.55 -5.52 -2.09
C TYR A 131 6.54 -4.39 -2.11
N VAL A 132 5.61 -4.45 -3.03
CA VAL A 132 4.60 -3.41 -3.24
C VAL A 132 3.21 -3.99 -3.05
N VAL A 133 2.36 -3.29 -2.29
CA VAL A 133 0.94 -3.55 -2.18
C VAL A 133 0.19 -2.28 -2.57
N VAL A 134 -0.68 -2.37 -3.58
CA VAL A 134 -1.53 -1.26 -4.00
C VAL A 134 -3.00 -1.64 -3.89
N TYR A 135 -3.85 -0.65 -3.66
CA TYR A 135 -5.29 -0.86 -3.73
C TYR A 135 -5.70 -1.34 -5.13
N LYS A 136 -6.55 -2.37 -5.18
CA LYS A 136 -7.20 -2.80 -6.42
C LYS A 136 -8.53 -2.07 -6.53
N GLU A 137 -8.60 -1.10 -7.40
CA GLU A 137 -9.79 -0.32 -7.67
C GLU A 137 -10.81 -1.08 -8.51
N ILE A 138 -12.03 -0.52 -8.55
CA ILE A 138 -13.05 -0.86 -9.55
C ILE A 138 -12.87 0.12 -10.72
N PRO A 139 -12.35 -0.32 -11.88
CA PRO A 139 -11.95 0.56 -12.98
C PRO A 139 -13.06 1.50 -13.48
N GLU A 140 -14.32 1.10 -13.33
CA GLU A 140 -15.51 1.87 -13.72
C GLU A 140 -15.72 3.11 -12.83
N THR A 141 -15.17 3.10 -11.62
CA THR A 141 -15.39 4.16 -10.61
C THR A 141 -14.14 4.96 -10.29
N MET A 142 -12.96 4.42 -10.59
CA MET A 142 -11.67 5.02 -10.22
C MET A 142 -10.64 4.83 -11.33
N SER A 143 -9.88 5.88 -11.63
CA SER A 143 -8.95 5.93 -12.77
C SER A 143 -7.48 5.64 -12.43
N MET A 144 -7.20 5.18 -11.21
CA MET A 144 -5.83 4.96 -10.69
C MET A 144 -4.98 3.98 -11.53
N SER A 145 -5.63 3.02 -12.21
CA SER A 145 -4.99 2.02 -13.06
C SER A 145 -3.97 1.16 -12.28
N SER A 146 -4.38 0.54 -11.17
CA SER A 146 -3.47 -0.31 -10.36
C SER A 146 -2.90 -1.48 -11.17
N GLU A 147 -3.61 -1.94 -12.21
CA GLU A 147 -3.14 -2.96 -13.14
C GLU A 147 -1.88 -2.50 -13.91
N HIS A 148 -1.88 -1.24 -14.38
CA HIS A 148 -0.69 -0.63 -14.98
C HIS A 148 0.44 -0.59 -13.96
N THR A 149 0.17 -0.14 -12.74
CA THR A 149 1.17 -0.10 -11.66
C THR A 149 1.81 -1.45 -11.40
N GLN A 150 0.99 -2.51 -11.25
CA GLN A 150 1.50 -3.86 -11.04
C GLN A 150 2.36 -4.33 -12.22
N SER A 151 1.84 -4.20 -13.44
CA SER A 151 2.49 -4.69 -14.65
C SER A 151 3.79 -3.95 -14.94
N ALA A 152 3.79 -2.63 -14.80
CA ALA A 152 4.95 -1.79 -15.02
C ALA A 152 6.06 -2.10 -14.00
N LEU A 153 5.74 -2.22 -12.71
CA LEU A 153 6.72 -2.52 -11.66
C LEU A 153 7.33 -3.92 -11.79
N GLU A 154 6.49 -4.95 -11.98
CA GLU A 154 6.98 -6.33 -12.09
C GLU A 154 7.80 -6.57 -13.38
N ALA A 155 7.57 -5.78 -14.42
CA ALA A 155 8.37 -5.82 -15.64
C ALA A 155 9.79 -5.25 -15.49
N LEU A 156 10.06 -4.44 -14.46
CA LEU A 156 11.37 -3.79 -14.28
C LEU A 156 12.47 -4.77 -13.89
N HIS A 157 12.19 -5.70 -12.96
CA HIS A 157 13.18 -6.64 -12.41
C HIS A 157 12.52 -7.76 -11.57
N PRO A 158 13.04 -9.00 -11.57
CA PRO A 158 12.50 -10.12 -10.77
C PRO A 158 12.60 -9.94 -9.24
N ASN A 159 13.29 -8.90 -8.76
CA ASN A 159 13.32 -8.56 -7.33
C ASN A 159 12.16 -7.65 -6.91
N ILE A 160 11.29 -7.25 -7.84
CA ILE A 160 10.13 -6.41 -7.58
C ILE A 160 8.88 -7.26 -7.68
N ALA A 161 8.12 -7.32 -6.58
CA ALA A 161 6.87 -8.05 -6.50
C ALA A 161 5.75 -7.08 -6.09
N CYS A 162 4.67 -7.04 -6.87
CA CYS A 162 3.55 -6.12 -6.63
C CYS A 162 2.23 -6.88 -6.50
N MET A 163 1.53 -6.71 -5.38
CA MET A 163 0.21 -7.28 -5.16
C MET A 163 -0.88 -6.21 -5.14
N ARG A 164 -1.97 -6.47 -5.85
CA ARG A 164 -3.21 -5.70 -5.75
C ARG A 164 -4.20 -6.35 -4.79
N HIS A 165 -4.90 -5.57 -3.98
CA HIS A 165 -5.94 -6.03 -3.03
C HIS A 165 -6.93 -4.89 -2.73
N PRO A 166 -8.24 -5.13 -2.53
CA PRO A 166 -8.94 -6.42 -2.44
C PRO A 166 -9.22 -7.08 -3.78
N ASN A 167 -9.55 -8.37 -3.78
CA ASN A 167 -10.09 -9.01 -4.97
C ASN A 167 -11.61 -8.81 -4.99
N HIS A 168 -12.10 -7.98 -5.91
CA HIS A 168 -13.51 -7.94 -6.25
C HIS A 168 -13.83 -9.26 -6.97
N ILE A 169 -14.48 -10.19 -6.29
CA ILE A 169 -15.04 -11.39 -6.93
C ILE A 169 -16.42 -10.97 -7.45
N PRO A 170 -16.68 -11.05 -8.77
CA PRO A 170 -18.04 -10.90 -9.29
C PRO A 170 -18.88 -12.03 -8.71
N ASP A 171 -19.85 -11.70 -7.87
CA ASP A 171 -20.79 -12.69 -7.36
C ASP A 171 -21.92 -12.87 -8.38
N HIS A 172 -21.68 -13.73 -9.38
CA HIS A 172 -22.70 -14.10 -10.36
C HIS A 172 -23.86 -14.92 -9.77
N ILE A 173 -23.87 -15.19 -8.46
CA ILE A 173 -24.85 -16.03 -7.78
C ILE A 173 -25.80 -15.19 -6.92
N THR A 174 -25.35 -14.07 -6.33
CA THR A 174 -26.18 -13.26 -5.41
C THR A 174 -26.61 -11.89 -5.91
N ASP A 175 -26.18 -11.45 -7.10
CA ASP A 175 -26.47 -10.12 -7.65
C ASP A 175 -26.05 -8.96 -6.69
N LYS A 176 -25.14 -9.26 -5.77
CA LYS A 176 -24.52 -8.34 -4.83
C LYS A 176 -23.02 -8.47 -4.97
N ASP A 177 -22.41 -7.53 -5.67
CA ASP A 177 -20.98 -7.35 -5.58
C ASP A 177 -20.62 -7.21 -4.10
N ILE A 178 -19.74 -8.07 -3.59
CA ILE A 178 -19.04 -7.80 -2.34
C ILE A 178 -17.96 -6.76 -2.67
N THR A 179 -18.41 -5.59 -3.11
CA THR A 179 -17.57 -4.43 -3.36
C THR A 179 -17.12 -3.94 -2.00
N GLU A 180 -15.86 -4.23 -1.69
CA GLU A 180 -15.19 -3.61 -0.55
C GLU A 180 -14.86 -2.17 -0.94
N PHE A 181 -15.74 -1.23 -0.57
CA PHE A 181 -15.54 0.22 -0.74
C PHE A 181 -14.42 0.80 0.15
N TRP A 182 -13.76 -0.05 0.94
CA TRP A 182 -12.69 0.33 1.86
C TRP A 182 -11.32 0.19 1.18
N SER A 183 -10.38 1.04 1.56
CA SER A 183 -9.10 1.15 0.86
C SER A 183 -7.90 1.02 1.80
N HIS A 184 -6.72 0.77 1.23
CA HIS A 184 -5.48 0.60 1.97
C HIS A 184 -4.72 1.92 2.01
N HIS A 185 -4.26 2.34 3.19
CA HIS A 185 -3.57 3.60 3.39
C HIS A 185 -2.08 3.43 3.75
N GLU A 186 -1.35 4.48 3.44
CA GLU A 186 0.01 4.59 2.93
C GLU A 186 1.15 4.34 3.95
N VAL A 187 2.11 3.49 3.57
CA VAL A 187 3.31 3.15 4.34
C VAL A 187 4.48 2.85 3.39
N VAL A 188 5.61 3.52 3.58
CA VAL A 188 6.90 3.11 2.97
C VAL A 188 7.86 2.69 4.07
N VAL A 189 8.52 1.53 3.94
CA VAL A 189 9.58 1.08 4.85
C VAL A 189 10.83 0.72 4.08
N VAL A 190 11.99 1.17 4.55
CA VAL A 190 13.31 0.84 3.99
C VAL A 190 14.18 0.15 5.02
N ASP A 191 14.67 -1.04 4.68
CA ASP A 191 15.61 -1.87 5.45
C ASP A 191 15.19 -2.10 6.92
N ASN A 192 13.88 -2.08 7.20
CA ASN A 192 13.31 -2.16 8.57
C ASN A 192 13.84 -1.10 9.54
N HIS A 193 14.43 -0.02 9.01
CA HIS A 193 15.15 0.98 9.79
C HIS A 193 14.51 2.37 9.68
N ARG A 194 13.94 2.68 8.52
CA ARG A 194 13.26 3.95 8.27
C ARG A 194 11.88 3.71 7.69
N ALA A 195 10.92 4.50 8.11
CA ALA A 195 9.56 4.44 7.60
C ALA A 195 9.01 5.82 7.22
N CYS A 196 8.05 5.84 6.32
CA CYS A 196 7.21 6.99 5.99
C CYS A 196 5.75 6.64 6.29
N ILE A 197 5.03 7.53 6.99
CA ILE A 197 3.59 7.44 7.25
C ILE A 197 2.99 8.86 7.22
N GLY A 198 1.86 9.05 6.55
CA GLY A 198 1.20 10.35 6.35
C GLY A 198 0.09 10.25 5.33
N GLY A 199 -0.33 11.36 4.70
CA GLY A 199 -1.36 11.37 3.65
C GLY A 199 -0.86 11.30 2.20
N PHE A 200 0.46 11.33 1.98
CA PHE A 200 1.01 11.26 0.61
C PHE A 200 1.14 9.83 0.09
N ASP A 201 0.30 9.53 -0.88
CA ASP A 201 0.57 8.50 -1.88
C ASP A 201 1.77 8.86 -2.78
N LEU A 202 2.51 7.85 -3.25
CA LEU A 202 3.51 8.01 -4.33
C LEU A 202 2.86 8.00 -5.72
N CYS A 203 1.94 8.93 -5.98
CA CYS A 203 1.27 9.09 -7.28
C CYS A 203 1.15 10.55 -7.75
N PHE A 204 0.54 10.73 -8.92
CA PHE A 204 0.36 12.04 -9.53
C PHE A 204 -0.54 12.98 -8.72
N GLY A 205 -0.26 14.27 -8.85
CA GLY A 205 -0.99 15.37 -8.21
C GLY A 205 -0.62 15.64 -6.76
N ARG A 206 0.17 14.77 -6.12
CA ARG A 206 0.57 14.90 -4.70
C ARG A 206 1.81 15.77 -4.48
N PHE A 207 2.69 15.86 -5.48
CA PHE A 207 3.83 16.76 -5.36
C PHE A 207 3.32 18.20 -5.30
N ASP A 208 3.78 18.96 -4.33
CA ASP A 208 3.57 20.41 -4.29
C ASP A 208 4.66 21.08 -3.44
N THR A 209 4.75 22.39 -3.55
CA THR A 209 5.61 23.23 -2.72
C THR A 209 4.75 24.13 -1.85
N GLN A 210 5.31 24.70 -0.79
CA GLN A 210 4.62 25.70 0.06
C GLN A 210 4.10 26.94 -0.69
N ASN A 211 4.57 27.18 -1.92
CA ASN A 211 4.07 28.27 -2.75
C ASN A 211 2.76 27.92 -3.49
N HIS A 212 2.36 26.65 -3.49
CA HIS A 212 1.16 26.13 -4.14
C HIS A 212 0.91 26.73 -5.54
N PRO A 213 1.86 26.62 -6.47
CA PRO A 213 1.75 27.25 -7.79
C PRO A 213 0.51 26.73 -8.53
N LEU A 214 -0.29 27.67 -9.01
CA LEU A 214 -1.51 27.42 -9.79
C LEU A 214 -1.22 27.14 -11.27
N ALA A 215 -0.09 27.62 -11.79
CA ALA A 215 0.29 27.49 -13.20
C ALA A 215 1.73 27.00 -13.33
N ASP A 216 1.98 26.20 -14.35
CA ASP A 216 3.29 25.62 -14.69
C ASP A 216 3.47 25.61 -16.21
N VAL A 217 3.59 26.82 -16.78
CA VAL A 217 3.65 27.04 -18.23
C VAL A 217 4.96 27.71 -18.57
N HIS A 218 5.78 27.03 -19.37
CA HIS A 218 7.10 27.49 -19.76
C HIS A 218 7.29 27.41 -21.28
N PRO A 219 6.70 28.34 -22.05
CA PRO A 219 6.62 28.23 -23.51
C PRO A 219 7.99 28.32 -24.21
N THR A 220 8.99 28.90 -23.55
CA THR A 220 10.34 29.07 -24.09
C THR A 220 11.37 28.13 -23.48
N ASP A 221 11.02 27.40 -22.41
CA ASP A 221 11.95 26.54 -21.68
C ASP A 221 11.22 25.44 -20.88
N PHE A 222 10.90 24.33 -21.57
CA PHE A 222 10.24 23.17 -20.97
C PHE A 222 11.08 22.46 -19.90
N SER A 223 12.37 22.78 -19.75
CA SER A 223 13.20 22.19 -18.68
C SER A 223 12.76 22.62 -17.27
N ARG A 224 12.01 23.72 -17.19
CA ARG A 224 11.52 24.31 -15.94
C ARG A 224 10.24 23.67 -15.41
N THR A 225 9.55 22.88 -16.25
CA THR A 225 8.28 22.22 -15.91
C THR A 225 8.40 21.48 -14.59
N LEU A 226 7.58 21.86 -13.63
CA LEU A 226 7.51 21.21 -12.34
C LEU A 226 6.59 20.00 -12.38
N PHE A 227 5.47 20.04 -13.09
CA PHE A 227 4.41 19.03 -13.10
C PHE A 227 4.22 18.46 -14.52
N PRO A 228 5.00 17.45 -14.92
CA PRO A 228 4.92 16.91 -16.28
C PRO A 228 3.68 16.03 -16.48
N GLY A 229 3.13 16.06 -17.70
CA GLY A 229 2.06 15.13 -18.11
C GLY A 229 0.85 15.21 -17.18
N GLN A 230 0.37 14.04 -16.74
CA GLN A 230 -0.78 13.94 -15.84
C GLN A 230 -0.53 14.47 -14.42
N ASP A 231 0.71 14.75 -14.04
CA ASP A 231 1.00 15.33 -12.72
C ASP A 231 0.51 16.78 -12.58
N TYR A 232 0.32 17.48 -13.71
CA TYR A 232 -0.46 18.71 -13.75
C TYR A 232 -1.94 18.36 -13.82
N ASN A 233 -2.63 18.38 -12.68
CA ASN A 233 -4.03 17.99 -12.59
C ASN A 233 -4.89 19.01 -11.84
N ASN A 234 -6.19 19.03 -12.17
CA ASN A 234 -7.23 19.66 -11.39
C ASN A 234 -8.46 18.74 -11.35
N ALA A 235 -8.52 17.88 -10.33
CA ALA A 235 -9.59 16.88 -10.16
C ALA A 235 -11.00 17.48 -10.01
N ARG A 236 -11.13 18.79 -9.76
CA ARG A 236 -12.43 19.50 -9.74
C ARG A 236 -12.94 19.83 -11.14
N VAL A 237 -12.05 19.89 -12.13
CA VAL A 237 -12.37 20.18 -13.53
C VAL A 237 -12.47 18.89 -14.32
N LEU A 238 -11.43 18.06 -14.24
CA LEU A 238 -11.37 16.77 -14.89
C LEU A 238 -10.49 15.86 -14.04
N ASP A 239 -11.05 14.73 -13.61
CA ASP A 239 -10.28 13.72 -12.90
C ASP A 239 -9.29 13.02 -13.84
N PHE A 240 -8.30 12.32 -13.29
CA PHE A 240 -7.31 11.58 -14.06
C PHE A 240 -7.98 10.63 -15.06
N GLN A 241 -7.41 10.52 -16.26
CA GLN A 241 -7.93 9.67 -17.34
C GLN A 241 -6.78 8.89 -17.95
N ASN A 242 -7.02 7.60 -18.22
CA ASN A 242 -6.05 6.74 -18.91
C ASN A 242 -4.61 6.89 -18.35
N VAL A 243 -4.44 6.72 -17.04
CA VAL A 243 -3.21 7.01 -16.29
C VAL A 243 -1.98 6.32 -16.87
N ALA A 244 -2.15 5.14 -17.48
CA ALA A 244 -1.09 4.43 -18.20
C ALA A 244 -0.44 5.28 -19.32
N ASN A 245 -1.20 6.19 -19.95
CA ASN A 245 -0.67 7.19 -20.88
C ASN A 245 -0.28 8.49 -20.15
N TYR A 246 0.66 8.36 -19.22
CA TYR A 246 1.04 9.41 -18.26
C TYR A 246 1.60 10.69 -18.87
N VAL A 247 2.13 10.64 -20.10
CA VAL A 247 2.68 11.82 -20.80
C VAL A 247 1.55 12.70 -21.36
N SER A 248 0.40 12.11 -21.67
CA SER A 248 -0.76 12.82 -22.20
C SER A 248 -1.50 13.51 -21.07
N ASN A 249 -1.63 14.84 -21.13
CA ASN A 249 -2.50 15.58 -20.23
C ASN A 249 -3.78 16.02 -20.96
N ALA A 250 -4.93 15.75 -20.37
CA ALA A 250 -6.22 16.19 -20.89
C ALA A 250 -6.56 17.63 -20.47
N VAL A 251 -5.96 18.12 -19.38
CA VAL A 251 -6.17 19.48 -18.88
C VAL A 251 -5.28 20.47 -19.66
N PRO A 252 -5.85 21.48 -20.35
CA PRO A 252 -5.06 22.49 -21.07
C PRO A 252 -4.34 23.42 -20.07
N ILE A 253 -3.04 23.19 -19.89
CA ILE A 253 -2.20 23.91 -18.91
C ILE A 253 -2.15 25.43 -19.10
N GLN A 254 -2.45 25.93 -20.31
CA GLN A 254 -2.46 27.36 -20.63
C GLN A 254 -3.75 28.07 -20.18
N GLU A 255 -4.83 27.31 -19.97
CA GLU A 255 -6.16 27.84 -19.71
C GLU A 255 -6.65 27.51 -18.29
N ILE A 256 -6.21 26.37 -17.74
CA ILE A 256 -6.73 25.83 -16.50
C ILE A 256 -5.60 25.74 -15.48
N ALA A 257 -5.80 26.39 -14.33
CA ALA A 257 -4.92 26.24 -13.18
C ALA A 257 -4.97 24.82 -12.62
N ARG A 258 -3.83 24.26 -12.22
CA ARG A 258 -3.81 23.03 -11.43
C ARG A 258 -4.47 23.26 -10.08
N MET A 259 -4.94 22.19 -9.46
CA MET A 259 -5.40 22.22 -8.07
C MET A 259 -4.20 21.96 -7.16
N PRO A 260 -3.83 22.91 -6.27
CA PRO A 260 -2.82 22.66 -5.26
C PRO A 260 -3.13 21.49 -4.35
N TRP A 261 -2.09 20.85 -3.86
CA TRP A 261 -2.18 19.74 -2.93
C TRP A 261 -1.43 20.11 -1.66
N HIS A 262 -2.19 20.21 -0.56
CA HIS A 262 -1.66 20.41 0.79
C HIS A 262 -1.87 19.12 1.56
N ASP A 263 -0.81 18.63 2.20
CA ASP A 263 -0.86 17.40 3.00
C ASP A 263 0.28 17.36 4.02
N VAL A 264 0.22 16.39 4.93
CA VAL A 264 1.21 16.19 5.99
C VAL A 264 1.69 14.74 6.02
N HIS A 265 3.01 14.58 6.19
CA HIS A 265 3.65 13.26 6.26
C HIS A 265 4.78 13.23 7.27
N MET A 266 5.18 12.05 7.72
CA MET A 266 6.29 11.86 8.64
C MET A 266 7.28 10.82 8.12
N THR A 267 8.56 11.10 8.29
CA THR A 267 9.64 10.10 8.20
C THR A 267 10.10 9.74 9.61
N LEU A 268 10.27 8.45 9.88
CA LEU A 268 10.59 7.90 11.19
C LEU A 268 11.83 7.02 11.14
N GLU A 269 12.61 7.04 12.22
CA GLU A 269 13.71 6.12 12.50
C GLU A 269 13.68 5.73 13.98
N GLY A 270 13.96 4.46 14.27
CA GLY A 270 13.93 3.90 15.61
C GLY A 270 13.08 2.63 15.69
N THR A 271 12.85 2.14 16.91
CA THR A 271 12.17 0.85 17.13
C THR A 271 10.73 0.85 16.66
N VAL A 272 10.07 2.01 16.51
CA VAL A 272 8.70 2.09 15.98
C VAL A 272 8.60 1.58 14.54
N VAL A 273 9.69 1.62 13.77
CA VAL A 273 9.71 1.09 12.40
C VAL A 273 9.42 -0.41 12.37
N LEU A 274 9.71 -1.14 13.46
CA LEU A 274 9.41 -2.56 13.59
C LEU A 274 7.91 -2.83 13.69
N ASP A 275 7.18 -1.94 14.35
CA ASP A 275 5.72 -2.03 14.47
C ASP A 275 5.08 -1.71 13.10
N ILE A 276 5.65 -0.75 12.37
CA ILE A 276 5.19 -0.35 11.04
C ILE A 276 5.44 -1.47 10.02
N ILE A 277 6.62 -2.11 10.02
CA ILE A 277 6.87 -3.24 9.13
C ILE A 277 6.02 -4.47 9.51
N GLN A 278 5.74 -4.68 10.80
CA GLN A 278 4.82 -5.76 11.20
C GLN A 278 3.46 -5.61 10.54
N HIS A 279 2.90 -4.40 10.52
CA HIS A 279 1.65 -4.10 9.81
C HIS A 279 1.74 -4.49 8.32
N PHE A 280 2.81 -4.07 7.62
CA PHE A 280 3.01 -4.43 6.22
C PHE A 280 3.12 -5.95 6.01
N VAL A 281 3.93 -6.64 6.82
CA VAL A 281 4.20 -8.08 6.72
C VAL A 281 2.92 -8.89 6.98
N GLU A 282 2.13 -8.50 7.97
CA GLU A 282 0.83 -9.12 8.27
C GLU A 282 -0.10 -9.01 7.06
N ARG A 283 -0.21 -7.81 6.46
CA ARG A 283 -1.01 -7.57 5.26
C ARG A 283 -0.50 -8.37 4.05
N TRP A 284 0.80 -8.32 3.77
CA TRP A 284 1.42 -9.05 2.67
C TRP A 284 1.10 -10.55 2.75
N ASN A 285 1.34 -11.15 3.91
CA ASN A 285 1.12 -12.56 4.13
C ASN A 285 -0.36 -12.93 4.08
N TYR A 286 -1.25 -12.05 4.57
CA TYR A 286 -2.69 -12.21 4.42
C TYR A 286 -3.09 -12.26 2.94
N ILE A 287 -2.71 -11.25 2.15
CA ILE A 287 -3.07 -11.15 0.73
C ILE A 287 -2.55 -12.36 -0.03
N LYS A 288 -1.30 -12.78 0.22
CA LYS A 288 -0.71 -13.97 -0.38
C LYS A 288 -1.55 -15.22 -0.10
N ARG A 289 -1.95 -15.45 1.16
CA ARG A 289 -2.81 -16.59 1.53
C ARG A 289 -4.17 -16.52 0.83
N SER A 290 -4.81 -15.35 0.85
CA SER A 290 -6.10 -15.14 0.20
C SER A 290 -6.06 -15.41 -1.31
N LYS A 291 -5.00 -14.98 -2.01
CA LYS A 291 -4.82 -15.24 -3.45
C LYS A 291 -4.60 -16.72 -3.78
N VAL A 292 -3.78 -17.42 -2.99
CA VAL A 292 -3.57 -18.87 -3.16
C VAL A 292 -4.90 -19.62 -2.98
N PHE A 293 -5.71 -19.23 -1.99
CA PHE A 293 -7.03 -19.81 -1.76
C PHE A 293 -7.99 -19.58 -2.93
N SER A 294 -8.11 -18.34 -3.45
CA SER A 294 -8.97 -18.02 -4.58
C SER A 294 -8.63 -18.84 -5.84
N LEU A 295 -7.34 -19.00 -6.16
CA LEU A 295 -6.92 -19.80 -7.30
C LEU A 295 -7.22 -21.29 -7.14
N TRP A 296 -7.02 -21.83 -5.94
CA TRP A 296 -7.34 -23.22 -5.65
C TRP A 296 -8.86 -23.49 -5.80
N LEU A 297 -9.69 -22.58 -5.30
CA LEU A 297 -11.15 -22.67 -5.43
C LEU A 297 -11.58 -22.63 -6.90
N ASN A 298 -11.04 -21.69 -7.68
CA ASN A 298 -11.32 -21.59 -9.12
C ASN A 298 -10.90 -22.86 -9.87
N ARG A 299 -9.73 -23.43 -9.55
CA ARG A 299 -9.28 -24.69 -10.17
C ARG A 299 -10.25 -25.84 -9.87
N MET A 300 -10.73 -25.95 -8.63
CA MET A 300 -11.64 -27.02 -8.22
C MET A 300 -13.03 -26.90 -8.89
N LEU A 301 -13.54 -25.67 -9.03
CA LEU A 301 -14.79 -25.39 -9.75
C LEU A 301 -14.69 -25.74 -11.24
N ILE A 302 -13.56 -25.43 -11.88
CA ILE A 302 -13.33 -25.74 -13.32
C ILE A 302 -13.11 -27.24 -13.55
N THR A 303 -12.45 -27.96 -12.63
CA THR A 303 -12.21 -29.41 -12.80
C THR A 303 -13.44 -30.30 -12.60
N ASN A 304 -14.56 -29.74 -12.12
CA ASN A 304 -15.82 -30.46 -11.97
C ASN A 304 -16.72 -30.43 -13.23
N GLU A 305 -16.19 -30.07 -14.40
CA GLU A 305 -16.85 -30.26 -15.71
C GLU A 305 -16.92 -31.73 -16.17
N HIS A 306 -17.33 -32.63 -15.28
CA HIS A 306 -17.87 -33.92 -15.66
C HIS A 306 -19.34 -34.01 -15.23
N LYS A 307 -20.19 -33.62 -16.19
CA LYS A 307 -21.64 -33.84 -16.32
C LYS A 307 -22.56 -33.04 -15.38
N CYS A 308 -22.80 -31.77 -15.71
CA CYS A 308 -24.10 -31.16 -15.45
C CYS A 308 -24.93 -31.18 -16.75
N THR A 309 -25.89 -32.09 -16.86
CA THR A 309 -26.85 -32.20 -17.98
C THR A 309 -28.12 -31.37 -17.74
N VAL A 310 -27.98 -30.17 -17.18
CA VAL A 310 -29.09 -29.23 -17.02
C VAL A 310 -28.59 -27.86 -17.46
N CYS A 311 -29.23 -27.33 -18.49
CA CYS A 311 -29.06 -26.02 -19.14
C CYS A 311 -27.99 -25.91 -20.25
N ASP A 312 -28.43 -26.18 -21.48
CA ASP A 312 -27.81 -25.79 -22.77
C ASP A 312 -27.75 -24.25 -22.97
N THR A 313 -27.46 -23.47 -21.92
CA THR A 313 -27.40 -21.99 -21.96
C THR A 313 -26.18 -21.39 -21.29
N ALA A 314 -25.23 -22.20 -20.83
CA ALA A 314 -23.98 -21.72 -20.24
C ALA A 314 -22.76 -21.94 -21.15
N VAL A 315 -22.85 -21.50 -22.41
CA VAL A 315 -21.65 -21.27 -23.25
C VAL A 315 -21.59 -19.78 -23.58
N SER A 316 -21.21 -18.99 -22.58
CA SER A 316 -20.62 -17.65 -22.76
C SER A 316 -20.13 -17.12 -21.42
N ILE A 317 -19.36 -17.91 -20.67
CA ILE A 317 -18.46 -17.30 -19.68
C ILE A 317 -17.41 -16.59 -20.52
N ASN A 318 -17.62 -15.29 -20.71
CA ASN A 318 -16.66 -14.40 -21.33
C ASN A 318 -15.31 -14.66 -20.69
N ARG A 319 -14.33 -14.96 -21.55
CA ARG A 319 -12.91 -14.98 -21.19
C ARG A 319 -12.58 -13.58 -20.70
N ASP A 320 -12.57 -13.37 -19.39
CA ASP A 320 -11.93 -12.20 -18.81
C ASP A 320 -10.41 -12.38 -18.97
N PRO A 321 -9.74 -11.59 -19.84
CA PRO A 321 -8.31 -11.73 -20.07
C PRO A 321 -7.47 -11.31 -18.86
N THR A 322 -8.06 -10.74 -17.80
CA THR A 322 -7.35 -10.29 -16.59
C THR A 322 -7.14 -11.38 -15.55
N ILE A 323 -7.87 -12.50 -15.63
CA ILE A 323 -7.53 -13.72 -14.88
C ILE A 323 -6.45 -14.46 -15.67
N SER A 324 -5.24 -13.90 -15.70
CA SER A 324 -4.07 -14.67 -16.12
C SER A 324 -4.01 -15.90 -15.24
N PHE A 325 -4.10 -17.10 -15.84
CA PHE A 325 -4.03 -18.40 -15.19
C PHE A 325 -2.66 -18.60 -14.52
N TYR A 326 -2.44 -17.92 -13.40
CA TYR A 326 -1.32 -18.24 -12.52
C TYR A 326 -1.64 -19.60 -11.91
N SER A 327 -0.82 -20.62 -12.21
CA SER A 327 -0.81 -21.84 -11.40
C SER A 327 -0.53 -21.46 -9.94
N PRO A 328 -1.12 -22.14 -8.93
CA PRO A 328 -0.69 -21.99 -7.54
C PRO A 328 0.85 -21.99 -7.39
N ASP A 329 1.56 -22.81 -8.18
CA ASP A 329 3.02 -22.89 -8.20
C ASP A 329 3.70 -21.58 -8.65
N SER A 330 3.05 -20.83 -9.55
CA SER A 330 3.55 -19.53 -10.03
C SER A 330 3.36 -18.39 -9.02
N ILE A 331 2.31 -18.45 -8.18
CA ILE A 331 2.15 -17.52 -7.04
C ILE A 331 3.14 -17.87 -5.93
N HIS A 332 3.33 -19.17 -5.65
CA HIS A 332 4.29 -19.64 -4.65
C HIS A 332 5.74 -19.28 -4.98
N SER A 333 6.11 -19.26 -6.27
CA SER A 333 7.43 -18.83 -6.72
C SER A 333 7.58 -17.32 -6.86
N ARG A 334 6.50 -16.57 -7.15
CA ARG A 334 6.54 -15.12 -7.34
C ARG A 334 6.50 -14.32 -6.03
N TYR A 335 5.71 -14.75 -5.05
CA TYR A 335 5.52 -14.03 -3.79
C TYR A 335 6.02 -14.88 -2.62
N GLU A 336 7.18 -14.53 -2.06
CA GLU A 336 7.72 -15.19 -0.88
C GLU A 336 6.95 -14.77 0.39
N PRO A 337 6.66 -15.68 1.33
CA PRO A 337 6.20 -15.30 2.66
C PRO A 337 7.25 -14.44 3.36
N LEU A 338 6.81 -13.37 4.01
CA LEU A 338 7.69 -12.52 4.79
C LEU A 338 7.67 -12.97 6.25
N ALA A 339 8.84 -13.11 6.86
CA ALA A 339 8.97 -13.24 8.30
C ALA A 339 9.18 -11.85 8.91
N LEU A 340 8.74 -11.67 10.16
CA LEU A 340 9.13 -10.48 10.91
C LEU A 340 10.66 -10.48 11.09
N PRO A 341 11.34 -9.34 10.94
CA PRO A 341 12.77 -9.29 11.15
C PRO A 341 13.10 -9.72 12.59
N HIS A 342 13.84 -10.82 12.74
CA HIS A 342 14.24 -11.37 14.04
C HIS A 342 15.57 -10.82 14.57
N ASN A 343 16.29 -10.03 13.75
CA ASN A 343 17.56 -9.39 14.10
C ASN A 343 17.68 -8.04 13.39
N ILE A 344 17.76 -6.94 14.15
CA ILE A 344 18.00 -5.59 13.62
C ILE A 344 19.32 -5.11 14.21
N SER A 345 20.42 -5.32 13.50
CA SER A 345 21.64 -4.58 13.77
C SER A 345 21.44 -3.16 13.23
N VAL A 346 20.92 -2.27 14.07
CA VAL A 346 20.71 -0.85 13.78
C VAL A 346 22.07 -0.22 13.43
N ALA A 347 22.25 0.25 12.20
CA ALA A 347 23.34 1.14 11.86
C ALA A 347 22.92 2.56 12.26
N LEU A 348 23.26 2.96 13.50
CA LEU A 348 22.87 4.21 14.17
C LEU A 348 23.27 5.54 13.49
N ASN A 349 23.78 5.54 12.25
CA ASN A 349 24.56 6.67 11.72
C ASN A 349 24.19 7.09 10.28
N GLY A 350 22.92 7.01 9.88
CA GLY A 350 22.45 7.54 8.59
C GLY A 350 21.89 8.96 8.74
N ALA A 351 22.41 9.94 7.99
CA ALA A 351 21.80 11.28 7.97
C ALA A 351 20.37 11.21 7.39
N ILE A 352 19.39 11.75 8.12
CA ILE A 352 18.05 12.04 7.59
C ILE A 352 18.25 13.13 6.53
N ALA A 353 17.77 12.86 5.31
CA ALA A 353 17.87 13.68 4.09
C ALA A 353 18.34 15.14 4.30
N ARG A 354 19.47 15.51 3.67
CA ARG A 354 19.98 16.89 3.70
C ARG A 354 19.26 17.72 2.64
N HIS A 355 18.56 18.77 3.04
CA HIS A 355 17.84 19.67 2.13
C HIS A 355 18.81 20.54 1.29
N PRO A 356 18.66 20.66 -0.05
CA PRO A 356 19.59 21.41 -0.91
C PRO A 356 19.75 22.90 -0.56
N ARG A 357 18.68 23.60 -0.15
CA ARG A 357 18.78 25.05 0.20
C ARG A 357 19.54 25.35 1.50
N HIS A 358 19.97 24.33 2.26
CA HIS A 358 20.88 24.56 3.39
C HIS A 358 22.35 24.69 2.97
N GLU A 359 22.70 24.42 1.70
CA GLU A 359 24.06 24.60 1.19
C GLU A 359 24.43 26.08 0.94
N ALA A 360 23.44 26.98 0.84
CA ALA A 360 23.70 28.40 0.52
C ALA A 360 23.98 29.31 1.73
N ARG A 361 23.83 28.82 2.98
CA ARG A 361 24.30 29.54 4.18
C ARG A 361 25.66 28.97 4.61
N GLY A 362 26.71 29.49 3.97
CA GLY A 362 28.04 29.48 4.59
C GLY A 362 27.98 30.06 6.00
N ASP A 363 28.72 29.45 6.91
CA ASP A 363 28.92 29.89 8.30
C ASP A 363 27.65 30.03 9.16
N THR A 364 27.07 28.90 9.58
CA THR A 364 26.72 28.61 10.99
C THR A 364 26.28 27.15 11.13
N GLY A 365 27.06 26.22 10.59
CA GLY A 365 26.94 24.82 10.99
C GLY A 365 27.43 24.69 12.43
N ARG A 366 26.58 25.00 13.43
CA ARG A 366 26.75 24.38 14.73
C ARG A 366 26.82 22.89 14.40
N GLN A 367 27.98 22.28 14.64
CA GLN A 367 28.09 20.85 14.80
C GLN A 367 27.12 20.50 15.93
N PHE A 368 25.86 20.24 15.60
CA PHE A 368 25.00 19.48 16.48
C PHE A 368 25.70 18.13 16.58
N SER A 369 26.33 17.87 17.73
CA SER A 369 26.73 16.52 18.08
C SER A 369 25.48 15.67 17.84
N GLN A 370 25.50 14.80 16.85
CA GLN A 370 24.39 13.91 16.54
C GLN A 370 24.08 13.15 17.82
N ALA A 371 22.95 13.47 18.46
CA ALA A 371 22.49 12.70 19.60
C ALA A 371 22.34 11.26 19.10
N SER A 372 22.97 10.31 19.79
CA SER A 372 23.00 8.91 19.36
C SER A 372 21.64 8.21 19.42
N ARG A 373 20.56 8.92 19.79
CA ARG A 373 19.20 8.41 20.05
C ARG A 373 18.17 9.52 19.80
N GLY A 374 17.01 9.15 19.27
CA GLY A 374 15.91 10.09 19.07
C GLY A 374 15.26 10.53 20.38
N THR A 375 14.36 11.50 20.33
CA THR A 375 13.71 12.08 21.52
C THR A 375 12.20 11.83 21.60
N CYS A 376 11.59 11.30 20.54
CA CYS A 376 10.14 11.14 20.46
C CYS A 376 9.68 9.82 21.05
N HIS A 377 8.59 9.88 21.83
CA HIS A 377 7.79 8.72 22.17
C HIS A 377 6.71 8.53 21.11
N VAL A 378 6.71 7.39 20.42
CA VAL A 378 5.84 7.12 19.27
C VAL A 378 5.12 5.80 19.50
N GLN A 379 3.84 5.73 19.18
CA GLN A 379 3.08 4.49 19.19
C GLN A 379 2.41 4.36 17.83
N ALA A 380 2.63 3.23 17.14
CA ALA A 380 1.89 2.92 15.93
C ALA A 380 0.43 2.62 16.31
N VAL A 381 -0.51 3.12 15.51
CA VAL A 381 -1.94 2.86 15.63
C VAL A 381 -2.48 2.56 14.24
N ARG A 382 -3.55 1.77 14.14
CA ARG A 382 -4.12 1.37 12.85
C ARG A 382 -5.64 1.18 12.92
N SER A 383 -6.23 1.10 11.74
CA SER A 383 -7.62 0.67 11.51
C SER A 383 -7.57 -0.55 10.61
N VAL A 384 -7.84 -1.73 11.17
CA VAL A 384 -7.79 -3.00 10.44
C VAL A 384 -8.92 -3.91 10.85
N SER A 385 -9.23 -4.89 10.00
CA SER A 385 -10.20 -5.95 10.29
C SER A 385 -9.94 -7.17 9.40
N GLU A 386 -10.77 -8.20 9.55
CA GLU A 386 -10.64 -9.51 8.91
C GLU A 386 -10.43 -9.43 7.39
N TRP A 387 -11.12 -8.52 6.70
CA TRP A 387 -11.00 -8.38 5.24
C TRP A 387 -9.63 -7.81 4.81
N SER A 388 -9.00 -7.00 5.65
CA SER A 388 -7.78 -6.26 5.29
C SER A 388 -6.49 -6.96 5.72
N HIS A 389 -6.54 -7.73 6.81
CA HIS A 389 -5.37 -8.34 7.47
C HIS A 389 -5.63 -9.74 8.02
N GLY A 390 -6.88 -10.23 8.02
CA GLY A 390 -7.22 -11.51 8.64
C GLY A 390 -6.99 -11.54 10.14
N VAL A 391 -7.25 -10.42 10.82
CA VAL A 391 -7.18 -10.27 12.28
C VAL A 391 -8.49 -9.66 12.80
N PRO A 392 -8.80 -9.82 14.11
CA PRO A 392 -9.91 -9.10 14.73
C PRO A 392 -9.83 -7.59 14.49
N THR A 393 -10.98 -6.94 14.49
CA THR A 393 -11.06 -5.50 14.21
C THR A 393 -10.28 -4.69 15.26
N GLU A 394 -9.32 -3.90 14.81
CA GLU A 394 -8.61 -2.92 15.63
C GLU A 394 -9.00 -1.50 15.17
N CYS A 395 -9.36 -0.65 16.12
CA CYS A 395 -9.73 0.76 15.88
C CYS A 395 -8.88 1.71 16.74
N SER A 396 -7.59 1.40 16.91
CA SER A 396 -6.69 2.13 17.80
C SER A 396 -6.46 3.58 17.37
N ILE A 397 -6.56 3.90 16.07
CA ILE A 397 -6.57 5.30 15.58
C ILE A 397 -7.75 6.07 16.20
N GLN A 398 -8.97 5.52 16.11
CA GLN A 398 -10.17 6.16 16.65
C GLN A 398 -10.07 6.33 18.17
N ASN A 399 -9.58 5.31 18.87
CA ASN A 399 -9.37 5.37 20.32
C ASN A 399 -8.35 6.44 20.71
N ALA A 400 -7.25 6.56 19.96
CA ALA A 400 -6.24 7.59 20.16
C ALA A 400 -6.84 8.99 19.93
N TYR A 401 -7.56 9.22 18.84
CA TYR A 401 -8.24 10.50 18.58
C TYR A 401 -9.18 10.88 19.72
N ARG A 402 -10.05 9.97 20.17
CA ARG A 402 -10.99 10.23 21.27
C ARG A 402 -10.29 10.59 22.57
N ALA A 403 -9.22 9.87 22.91
CA ALA A 403 -8.45 10.14 24.13
C ALA A 403 -7.72 11.49 24.03
N LEU A 404 -7.02 11.76 22.92
CA LEU A 404 -6.29 13.02 22.72
C LEU A 404 -7.21 14.24 22.74
N ILE A 405 -8.41 14.14 22.15
CA ILE A 405 -9.42 15.21 22.19
C ILE A 405 -9.93 15.43 23.62
N ARG A 406 -10.26 14.35 24.34
CA ARG A 406 -10.78 14.41 25.71
C ARG A 406 -9.75 14.98 26.69
N ASP A 407 -8.49 14.61 26.52
CA ASP A 407 -7.40 14.90 27.44
C ASP A 407 -6.69 16.23 27.09
N ALA A 408 -7.10 16.94 26.03
CA ALA A 408 -6.52 18.22 25.63
C ALA A 408 -6.84 19.34 26.65
N GLU A 409 -5.81 20.01 27.17
CA GLU A 409 -5.96 21.06 28.19
C GLU A 409 -6.05 22.49 27.62
N HIS A 410 -5.63 22.70 26.37
CA HIS A 410 -5.44 24.05 25.82
C HIS A 410 -6.10 24.25 24.46
N PHE A 411 -5.62 23.57 23.42
CA PHE A 411 -6.18 23.66 22.08
C PHE A 411 -6.01 22.35 21.32
N ILE A 412 -6.82 22.17 20.29
CA ILE A 412 -6.72 21.07 19.34
C ILE A 412 -6.62 21.69 17.95
N TYR A 413 -5.67 21.22 17.17
CA TYR A 413 -5.52 21.58 15.77
C TYR A 413 -5.86 20.37 14.90
N ILE A 414 -6.81 20.53 13.97
CA ILE A 414 -7.23 19.48 13.04
C ILE A 414 -7.12 20.03 11.62
N GLU A 415 -6.19 19.46 10.86
CA GLU A 415 -6.21 19.47 9.41
C GLU A 415 -6.62 18.07 8.95
N ASN A 416 -7.70 17.97 8.19
CA ASN A 416 -8.15 16.69 7.65
C ASN A 416 -8.92 16.93 6.35
N GLN A 417 -8.78 16.00 5.40
CA GLN A 417 -9.54 16.02 4.15
C GLN A 417 -11.05 15.90 4.40
N TYR A 418 -11.43 15.16 5.45
CA TYR A 418 -12.81 14.95 5.86
C TYR A 418 -12.97 15.35 7.34
N LEU A 419 -14.07 16.02 7.68
CA LEU A 419 -14.39 16.40 9.06
C LEU A 419 -15.77 15.90 9.48
#